data_AF-A0A376J7D8-F1
#
_entry.id   AF-A0A376J7D8-F1
#
_cell.length_a   1.000
_cell.length_b   1.000
_cell.length_c   1.000
_cell.angle_alpha   90.00
_cell.angle_beta   90.00
_cell.angle_gamma   90.00
#
_symmetry.space_group_name_H-M   'P 1'
#
loop_
_entity.id
_entity.type
_entity.pdbx_description
1 polymer ?
#
loop_
_entity_poly.entity_id
_entity_poly.type
_entity_poly.pdbx_seq_one_letter_code
_entity_poly.pdbx_strand_id
1 'polypeptide(L)'
;MQLGGGTNIASAMEYGRQLIEQPAKSVIILVSDFYEGGSSSLLTHQVKKCVQSGIKVLGLAALDSTATPCYDHDTAQALVNVGAQIAAMTPGELASWLAENLQS
;
A
#
# COMPACT_ATOMS: atom_id res chain seq x y z
N MET A 1 -13.82 16.77 21.23
CA MET A 1 -14.09 15.75 20.20
C MET A 1 -12.86 15.66 19.32
N GLN A 2 -12.14 14.55 19.35
CA GLN A 2 -10.89 14.38 18.61
C GLN A 2 -11.22 13.82 17.22
N LEU A 3 -11.35 14.71 16.23
CA LEU A 3 -11.34 14.37 14.79
C LEU A 3 -9.90 14.19 14.34
N GLY A 4 -9.21 13.23 14.95
CA GLY A 4 -7.78 12.99 14.77
C GLY A 4 -7.47 11.61 15.31
N GLY A 5 -7.95 10.60 14.60
CA GLY A 5 -7.86 9.19 14.95
C GLY A 5 -7.39 8.39 13.75
N GLY A 6 -6.18 8.73 13.29
CA GLY A 6 -5.23 7.89 12.55
C GLY A 6 -5.78 6.88 11.55
N THR A 7 -5.47 7.07 10.26
CA THR A 7 -5.63 6.03 9.23
C THR A 7 -4.97 4.74 9.69
N ASN A 8 -5.76 3.73 10.05
CA ASN A 8 -5.26 2.43 10.50
C ASN A 8 -5.07 1.51 9.28
N ILE A 9 -3.98 1.74 8.55
CA ILE A 9 -3.67 1.03 7.31
C ILE A 9 -3.40 -0.44 7.63
N ALA A 10 -2.75 -0.72 8.75
CA ALA A 10 -2.44 -2.08 9.19
C ALA A 10 -3.70 -2.96 9.32
N SER A 11 -4.77 -2.44 9.95
CA SER A 11 -6.03 -3.16 10.07
C SER A 11 -6.74 -3.32 8.73
N ALA A 12 -6.66 -2.34 7.82
CA ALA A 12 -7.20 -2.47 6.48
C ALA A 12 -6.48 -3.56 5.66
N MET A 13 -5.15 -3.64 5.76
CA MET A 13 -4.35 -4.69 5.13
C MET A 13 -4.71 -6.08 5.67
N GLU A 14 -4.88 -6.22 6.98
CA GLU A 14 -5.30 -7.47 7.59
C GLU A 14 -6.68 -7.91 7.11
N TYR A 15 -7.64 -6.98 7.12
CA TYR A 15 -9.01 -7.25 6.69
C TYR A 15 -9.06 -7.65 5.21
N GLY A 16 -8.40 -6.89 4.32
CA GLY A 16 -8.34 -7.20 2.89
C GLY A 16 -7.73 -8.58 2.61
N ARG A 17 -6.65 -8.93 3.32
CA ARG A 17 -6.04 -10.26 3.23
C ARG A 17 -7.01 -11.39 3.63
N GLN A 18 -7.86 -11.18 4.63
CA GLN A 18 -8.84 -12.18 5.07
C GLN A 18 -9.96 -12.43 4.06
N LEU A 19 -10.24 -11.47 3.17
CA LEU A 19 -11.23 -11.59 2.11
C LEU A 19 -10.70 -12.32 0.86
N ILE A 20 -9.39 -12.54 0.76
CA ILE A 20 -8.75 -13.14 -0.40
C ILE A 20 -8.72 -14.67 -0.28
N GLU A 21 -9.40 -15.36 -1.19
CA GLU A 21 -9.44 -16.83 -1.24
C GLU A 21 -8.27 -17.44 -2.04
N GLN A 22 -7.79 -16.75 -3.07
CA GLN A 22 -6.70 -17.22 -3.95
C GLN A 22 -5.52 -16.23 -3.91
N PRO A 23 -4.68 -16.26 -2.84
CA PRO A 23 -3.57 -15.33 -2.64
C PRO A 23 -2.67 -15.14 -3.87
N ALA A 24 -2.21 -16.23 -4.47
CA ALA A 24 -1.31 -16.22 -5.63
C ALA A 24 -1.91 -15.62 -6.92
N LYS A 25 -3.22 -15.35 -6.95
CA LYS A 25 -3.92 -14.71 -8.07
C LYS A 25 -4.54 -13.36 -7.69
N SER A 26 -4.14 -12.81 -6.54
CA SER A 26 -4.76 -11.62 -5.97
C SER A 26 -3.76 -10.48 -5.85
N VAL A 27 -4.28 -9.26 -5.97
CA VAL A 27 -3.52 -8.02 -5.80
C VAL A 27 -4.23 -7.16 -4.77
N ILE A 28 -3.47 -6.59 -3.84
CA ILE A 28 -3.92 -5.51 -2.95
C ILE A 28 -3.27 -4.22 -3.44
N ILE A 29 -4.10 -3.20 -3.70
CA ILE A 29 -3.64 -1.85 -4.05
C ILE A 29 -3.93 -0.93 -2.87
N LEU A 30 -2.88 -0.48 -2.20
CA LEU A 30 -2.92 0.49 -1.12
C LEU A 30 -2.76 1.91 -1.68
N VAL A 31 -3.86 2.65 -1.78
CA VAL A 31 -3.85 4.06 -2.16
C VAL A 31 -3.82 4.91 -0.88
N SER A 32 -2.67 5.48 -0.57
CA SER A 32 -2.44 6.20 0.69
C SER A 32 -1.22 7.10 0.60
N ASP A 33 -1.21 8.16 1.39
CA ASP A 33 -0.02 8.94 1.75
C ASP A 33 0.93 8.21 2.74
N PHE A 34 0.66 6.95 3.04
CA PHE A 34 1.44 6.07 3.93
C PHE A 34 1.61 6.56 5.36
N TYR A 35 0.92 7.62 5.78
CA TYR A 35 0.90 8.05 7.18
C TYR A 35 0.00 7.11 8.00
N GLU A 36 0.63 6.11 8.60
CA GLU A 36 -0.01 5.17 9.52
C GLU A 36 -0.33 5.85 10.86
N GLY A 37 -1.60 5.82 11.25
CA GLY A 37 -2.06 6.37 12.52
C GLY A 37 -1.87 5.44 13.72
N GLY A 38 -1.65 4.16 13.46
CA GLY A 38 -1.32 3.11 14.41
C GLY A 38 0.17 2.76 14.40
N SER A 39 0.48 1.47 14.36
CA SER A 39 1.85 0.97 14.43
C SER A 39 2.42 0.69 13.04
N SER A 40 3.43 1.45 12.61
CA SER A 40 4.12 1.22 11.33
C SER A 40 4.80 -0.16 11.26
N SER A 41 5.23 -0.71 12.40
CA SER A 41 5.77 -2.08 12.46
C SER A 41 4.69 -3.14 12.26
N LEU A 42 3.48 -2.92 12.80
CA LEU A 42 2.34 -3.77 12.53
C LEU A 42 1.93 -3.71 11.05
N LEU A 43 1.89 -2.51 10.46
CA LEU A 43 1.63 -2.33 9.03
C LEU A 43 2.65 -3.12 8.18
N THR A 44 3.94 -2.93 8.45
CA THR A 44 5.02 -3.65 7.75
C THR A 44 4.86 -5.16 7.89
N HIS A 45 4.48 -5.66 9.08
CA HIS A 45 4.22 -7.08 9.32
C HIS A 45 3.03 -7.61 8.52
N GLN A 46 1.92 -6.86 8.43
CA GLN A 46 0.76 -7.29 7.66
C GLN A 46 1.05 -7.30 6.15
N VAL A 47 1.80 -6.31 5.65
CA VAL A 47 2.26 -6.31 4.25
C VAL A 47 3.16 -7.50 3.97
N LYS A 48 4.13 -7.78 4.84
CA LYS A 48 5.00 -8.97 4.73
C LYS A 48 4.19 -10.26 4.66
N LYS A 49 3.16 -10.41 5.50
CA LYS A 49 2.26 -11.59 5.46
C LYS A 49 1.54 -11.71 4.12
N CYS A 50 1.05 -10.61 3.56
CA CYS A 50 0.40 -10.60 2.24
C CYS A 50 1.38 -11.09 1.16
N VAL A 51 2.56 -10.47 1.09
CA VAL A 51 3.60 -10.84 0.10
C VAL A 51 4.01 -12.30 0.25
N GLN A 52 4.27 -12.77 1.47
CA GLN A 52 4.65 -14.16 1.72
C GLN A 52 3.54 -15.16 1.40
N SER A 53 2.28 -14.74 1.43
CA SER A 53 1.14 -15.58 1.01
C SER A 53 0.98 -15.67 -0.51
N GLY A 54 1.73 -14.87 -1.28
CA GLY A 54 1.64 -14.80 -2.74
C GLY A 54 0.77 -13.66 -3.27
N ILE A 55 0.22 -12.82 -2.39
CA ILE A 55 -0.53 -11.62 -2.80
C ILE A 55 0.46 -10.57 -3.29
N LYS A 56 0.23 -10.02 -4.49
CA LYS A 56 0.97 -8.85 -4.96
C LYS A 56 0.47 -7.61 -4.23
N VAL A 57 1.37 -6.89 -3.55
CA VAL A 57 1.01 -5.66 -2.83
C VAL A 57 1.59 -4.47 -3.55
N LEU A 58 0.71 -3.58 -3.98
CA LEU A 58 0.99 -2.37 -4.73
C LEU A 58 0.63 -1.15 -3.88
N GLY A 59 1.57 -0.24 -3.65
CA GLY A 59 1.33 1.03 -2.96
C GLY A 59 1.34 2.18 -3.94
N LEU A 60 0.34 3.04 -3.87
CA LEU A 60 0.27 4.26 -4.65
C LEU A 60 0.17 5.48 -3.73
N ALA A 61 1.23 6.27 -3.72
CA ALA A 61 1.20 7.61 -3.14
C ALA A 61 0.59 8.58 -4.15
N ALA A 62 -0.39 9.36 -3.71
CA ALA A 62 -0.88 10.48 -4.49
C ALA A 62 0.18 11.59 -4.51
N LEU A 63 0.47 12.12 -5.69
CA LEU A 63 1.27 13.34 -5.85
C LEU A 63 0.34 14.56 -5.76
N ASP A 64 0.82 15.65 -5.15
CA ASP A 64 0.14 16.94 -5.26
C ASP A 64 0.35 17.58 -6.65
N SER A 65 -0.40 18.64 -6.95
CA SER A 65 -0.32 19.36 -8.24
C SER A 65 1.04 20.01 -8.52
N THR A 66 1.96 20.01 -7.54
CA THR A 66 3.33 20.52 -7.66
C THR A 66 4.39 19.41 -7.76
N ALA A 67 3.96 18.15 -7.86
CA ALA A 67 4.81 16.96 -7.88
C ALA A 67 5.68 16.80 -6.63
N THR A 68 5.30 17.41 -5.50
CA THR A 68 5.97 17.16 -4.23
C THR A 68 5.36 15.88 -3.64
N PRO A 69 6.18 14.83 -3.40
CA PRO A 69 5.68 13.64 -2.73
C PRO A 69 5.25 13.99 -1.31
N CYS A 70 3.95 13.96 -1.05
CA CYS A 70 3.36 14.13 0.27
C CYS A 70 3.00 12.73 0.80
N TYR A 71 4.01 12.00 1.23
CA TYR A 71 3.83 10.69 1.86
C TYR A 71 4.95 10.36 2.86
N ASP A 72 4.68 9.43 3.77
CA ASP A 72 5.68 8.92 4.70
C ASP A 72 6.69 8.01 3.97
N HIS A 73 7.85 8.58 3.63
CA HIS A 73 8.94 7.88 2.95
C HIS A 73 9.51 6.71 3.76
N ASP A 74 9.57 6.82 5.08
CA ASP A 74 10.13 5.75 5.92
C ASP A 74 9.19 4.56 5.97
N THR A 75 7.88 4.82 6.12
CA THR A 75 6.86 3.78 6.04
C THR A 75 6.88 3.15 4.65
N ALA A 76 6.86 3.94 3.58
CA ALA A 76 6.94 3.43 2.20
C ALA A 76 8.16 2.54 1.99
N GLN A 77 9.35 2.98 2.41
CA GLN A 77 10.57 2.19 2.27
C GLN A 77 10.51 0.89 3.08
N ALA A 78 9.92 0.90 4.27
CA ALA A 78 9.72 -0.31 5.06
C ALA A 78 8.81 -1.34 4.36
N LEU A 79 7.77 -0.87 3.65
CA LEU A 79 6.90 -1.76 2.86
C LEU A 79 7.62 -2.35 1.66
N VAL A 80 8.42 -1.54 0.96
CA VAL A 80 9.29 -2.01 -0.15
C VAL A 80 10.26 -3.09 0.33
N ASN A 81 10.87 -2.90 1.50
CA ASN A 81 11.80 -3.86 2.09
C ASN A 81 11.17 -5.23 2.41
N VAL A 82 9.84 -5.30 2.54
CA VAL A 82 9.11 -6.57 2.73
C VAL A 82 8.42 -7.07 1.46
N GLY A 83 8.69 -6.45 0.31
CA GLY A 83 8.30 -6.93 -1.02
C GLY A 83 7.07 -6.27 -1.63
N ALA A 84 6.56 -5.18 -1.06
CA ALA A 84 5.59 -4.34 -1.76
C ALA A 84 6.26 -3.55 -2.89
N GLN A 85 5.50 -3.21 -3.92
CA GLN A 85 5.93 -2.28 -4.97
C GLN A 85 5.26 -0.94 -4.73
N ILE A 86 6.03 0.13 -4.52
CA ILE A 86 5.48 1.47 -4.29
C ILE A 86 5.84 2.38 -5.44
N ALA A 87 4.87 3.16 -5.88
CA ALA A 87 5.07 4.21 -6.85
C ALA A 87 4.29 5.47 -6.44
N ALA A 88 4.84 6.62 -6.81
CA ALA A 88 4.19 7.91 -6.63
C ALA A 88 3.86 8.44 -8.03
N MET A 89 2.57 8.59 -8.34
CA MET A 89 2.14 8.92 -9.69
C MET A 89 0.76 9.58 -9.72
N THR A 90 0.46 10.25 -10.83
CA THR A 90 -0.85 10.84 -11.11
C THR A 90 -1.90 9.76 -11.44
N PRO A 91 -3.21 10.07 -11.37
CA PRO A 91 -4.26 9.11 -11.72
C PRO A 91 -4.17 8.53 -13.15
N GLY A 92 -3.63 9.29 -14.11
CA GLY A 92 -3.43 8.81 -15.48
C GLY A 92 -2.31 7.75 -15.56
N GLU A 93 -1.21 7.99 -14.85
CA GLU A 93 -0.09 7.05 -14.75
C GLU A 93 -0.49 5.75 -14.02
N LEU A 94 -1.40 5.84 -13.03
CA LEU A 94 -1.94 4.68 -12.31
C LEU A 94 -2.57 3.66 -13.26
N ALA A 95 -3.40 4.13 -14.20
CA ALA A 95 -4.07 3.25 -15.15
C ALA A 95 -3.05 2.50 -16.03
N SER A 96 -2.03 3.22 -16.54
CA SER A 96 -0.95 2.62 -17.33
C SER A 96 -0.12 1.63 -16.52
N TRP A 97 0.25 1.99 -15.29
CA TRP A 97 1.07 1.14 -14.44
C TRP A 97 0.36 -0.16 -14.03
N LEU A 98 -0.96 -0.13 -13.79
CA LEU A 98 -1.74 -1.35 -13.54
C LEU A 98 -1.75 -2.27 -14.76
N ALA A 99 -1.85 -1.72 -15.97
CA ALA A 99 -1.80 -2.52 -17.19
C ALA A 99 -0.45 -3.25 -17.33
N GLU A 100 0.66 -2.62 -16.97
CA GLU A 100 2.00 -3.23 -17.00
C GLU A 100 2.19 -4.29 -15.91
N ASN A 101 1.71 -4.01 -14.70
CA ASN A 101 1.99 -4.86 -13.53
C ASN A 101 1.02 -6.02 -13.34
N LEU A 102 -0.14 -6.03 -13.98
CA LEU A 102 -1.09 -7.15 -13.88
C LEU A 102 -0.87 -8.22 -14.96
N GLN A 103 0.02 -7.98 -15.92
CA GLN A 103 0.30 -8.89 -17.05
C GLN A 103 1.55 -9.77 -16.84
N SER A 104 2.25 -9.65 -15.71
CA SER A 104 3.48 -10.38 -15.38
C SER A 104 3.29 -11.31 -14.19
#